data_AF-A0A1V5K1G5-F1
#
_entry.id   AF-A0A1V5K1G5-F1
#
_cell.length_a   1.000
_cell.length_b   1.000
_cell.length_c   1.000
_cell.angle_alpha   90.00
_cell.angle_beta   90.00
_cell.angle_gamma   90.00
#
_symmetry.space_group_name_H-M   'P 1'
#
loop_
_entity.id
_entity.type
_entity.pdbx_description
1 polymer ?
#
loop_
_entity_poly.entity_id
_entity_poly.type
_entity_poly.pdbx_seq_one_letter_code
_entity_poly.pdbx_strand_id
1 'polypeptide(L)'
;MEKMGVINLVAIEEYNELTSRQQFLQVQYDDLASGRENLKKVIKKTNDESKQLFTKAFSEVRVKFAEVFKRMMNGGEADLVLVDQENILESGVDIIARPPGKKLQNITLLSGGEKAITAVSLLFALFLTRTSPFCIMDEVDAALDDMNIARFTNLIRSFSDITQFLIISHNKITMEIARTIYGVSMESAGVSKIISVKLEGKEGGIDAKAGSELKEKEKGKVRTRPKYKKERMDGFIDVEKLDSETLTEKPDAAVNENQDEVQPEAENQETVNQENPQESENPAAPQDAEIDRQPDSENQTDAPKREEE
;
A
#
# COMPACT_ATOMS: atom_id res chain seq x y z
N MET A 1 -74.15 -34.17 -7.91
CA MET A 1 -73.23 -33.37 -7.07
C MET A 1 -72.14 -34.21 -6.39
N GLU A 2 -72.20 -35.54 -6.40
CA GLU A 2 -71.34 -36.46 -5.62
C GLU A 2 -69.83 -36.50 -5.99
N LYS A 3 -69.30 -35.50 -6.72
CA LYS A 3 -67.88 -35.43 -7.11
C LYS A 3 -67.02 -34.46 -6.28
N MET A 4 -67.59 -33.77 -5.29
CA MET A 4 -66.88 -32.75 -4.48
C MET A 4 -66.29 -33.27 -3.16
N GLY A 5 -66.49 -34.54 -2.81
CA GLY A 5 -65.96 -35.12 -1.56
C GLY A 5 -66.71 -34.68 -0.30
N VAL A 6 -66.11 -34.91 0.86
CA VAL A 6 -66.66 -34.55 2.17
C VAL A 6 -66.24 -33.12 2.52
N ILE A 7 -67.17 -32.31 3.04
CA ILE A 7 -66.89 -30.93 3.44
C ILE A 7 -65.98 -30.91 4.67
N ASN A 8 -64.74 -30.44 4.53
CA ASN A 8 -63.85 -30.19 5.66
C ASN A 8 -64.30 -28.90 6.39
N LEU A 9 -64.87 -29.05 7.59
CA LEU A 9 -65.28 -27.92 8.43
C LEU A 9 -64.10 -27.23 9.13
N VAL A 10 -62.96 -27.91 9.30
CA VAL A 10 -61.74 -27.38 9.94
C VAL A 10 -60.97 -26.46 8.99
N ALA A 11 -61.24 -26.53 7.68
CA ALA A 11 -60.56 -25.75 6.64
C ALA A 11 -60.58 -24.22 6.86
N ILE A 12 -61.57 -23.70 7.57
CA ILE A 12 -61.66 -22.26 7.90
C ILE A 12 -60.65 -21.89 9.00
N GLU A 13 -60.45 -22.76 9.99
CA GLU A 13 -59.49 -22.58 11.07
C GLU A 13 -58.05 -22.78 10.54
N GLU A 14 -57.84 -23.84 9.73
CA GLU A 14 -56.58 -24.10 9.02
C GLU A 14 -56.19 -22.92 8.11
N TYR A 15 -57.14 -22.34 7.36
CA TYR A 15 -56.91 -21.16 6.53
C TYR A 15 -56.46 -19.95 7.35
N ASN A 16 -57.09 -19.69 8.51
CA ASN A 16 -56.74 -18.56 9.36
C ASN A 16 -55.36 -18.73 10.00
N GLU A 17 -55.00 -19.94 10.44
CA GLU A 17 -53.66 -20.24 10.97
C GLU A 17 -52.58 -20.09 9.88
N LEU A 18 -52.81 -20.71 8.71
CA LEU A 18 -51.88 -20.63 7.57
C LEU A 18 -51.69 -19.19 7.08
N THR A 19 -52.77 -18.40 7.01
CA THR A 19 -52.70 -16.97 6.64
C THR A 19 -51.88 -16.18 7.67
N SER A 20 -52.11 -16.41 8.97
CA SER A 20 -51.36 -15.76 10.05
C SER A 20 -49.86 -16.11 10.00
N ARG A 21 -49.55 -17.38 9.75
CA ARG A 21 -48.17 -17.88 9.57
C ARG A 21 -47.51 -17.34 8.31
N GLN A 22 -48.23 -17.23 7.20
CA GLN A 22 -47.76 -16.60 5.97
C GLN A 22 -47.40 -15.13 6.24
N GLN A 23 -48.28 -14.37 6.89
CA GLN A 23 -48.06 -12.95 7.17
C GLN A 23 -46.84 -12.74 8.08
N PHE A 24 -46.66 -13.57 9.11
CA PHE A 24 -45.45 -13.55 9.94
C PHE A 24 -44.18 -13.84 9.13
N LEU A 25 -44.18 -14.90 8.30
CA LEU A 25 -43.03 -15.26 7.47
C LEU A 25 -42.72 -14.19 6.41
N GLN A 26 -43.73 -13.51 5.87
CA GLN A 26 -43.55 -12.40 4.93
C GLN A 26 -42.83 -11.22 5.60
N VAL A 27 -43.24 -10.81 6.81
CA VAL A 27 -42.56 -9.74 7.57
C VAL A 27 -41.09 -10.11 7.84
N GLN A 28 -40.82 -11.35 8.25
CA GLN A 28 -39.44 -11.82 8.47
C GLN A 28 -38.61 -11.89 7.16
N TYR A 29 -39.25 -12.20 6.03
CA TYR A 29 -38.60 -12.19 4.71
C TYR A 29 -38.27 -10.76 4.27
N ASP A 30 -39.22 -9.82 4.42
CA ASP A 30 -39.07 -8.44 3.99
C ASP A 30 -37.99 -7.70 4.83
N ASP A 31 -37.94 -7.95 6.14
CA ASP A 31 -36.86 -7.48 7.01
C ASP A 31 -35.49 -7.99 6.53
N LEU A 32 -35.34 -9.31 6.35
CA LEU A 32 -34.09 -9.93 5.89
C LEU A 32 -33.69 -9.47 4.47
N ALA A 33 -34.67 -9.27 3.58
CA ALA A 33 -34.45 -8.72 2.25
C ALA A 33 -33.95 -7.26 2.31
N SER A 34 -34.49 -6.46 3.22
CA SER A 34 -34.04 -5.07 3.47
C SER A 34 -32.65 -5.02 4.10
N GLY A 35 -32.36 -5.90 5.08
CA GLY A 35 -31.06 -6.02 5.72
C GLY A 35 -29.96 -6.43 4.74
N ARG A 36 -30.25 -7.40 3.87
CA ARG A 36 -29.37 -7.80 2.75
C ARG A 36 -29.06 -6.63 1.82
N GLU A 37 -30.05 -5.81 1.47
CA GLU A 37 -29.87 -4.67 0.57
C GLU A 37 -29.11 -3.51 1.24
N ASN A 38 -29.35 -3.26 2.53
CA ASN A 38 -28.58 -2.29 3.30
C ASN A 38 -27.12 -2.74 3.47
N LEU A 39 -26.87 -4.03 3.70
CA LEU A 39 -25.51 -4.59 3.75
C LEU A 39 -24.78 -4.43 2.41
N LYS A 40 -25.45 -4.68 1.27
CA LYS A 40 -24.89 -4.41 -0.07
C LYS A 40 -24.48 -2.94 -0.26
N LYS A 41 -25.31 -1.99 0.20
CA LYS A 41 -24.99 -0.55 0.13
C LYS A 41 -23.77 -0.19 0.99
N VAL A 42 -23.65 -0.77 2.18
CA VAL A 42 -22.46 -0.60 3.04
C VAL A 42 -21.21 -1.15 2.36
N ILE A 43 -21.26 -2.39 1.86
CA ILE A 43 -20.14 -3.03 1.13
C ILE A 43 -19.73 -2.16 -0.07
N LYS A 44 -20.69 -1.67 -0.87
CA LYS A 44 -20.38 -0.79 -1.99
C LYS A 44 -19.66 0.48 -1.52
N LYS A 45 -20.19 1.20 -0.51
CA LYS A 45 -19.54 2.41 0.01
C LYS A 45 -18.11 2.13 0.48
N THR A 46 -17.90 1.07 1.26
CA THR A 46 -16.57 0.69 1.75
C THR A 46 -15.61 0.34 0.62
N ASN A 47 -16.08 -0.32 -0.45
CA ASN A 47 -15.26 -0.62 -1.63
C ASN A 47 -14.91 0.65 -2.42
N ASP A 48 -15.85 1.57 -2.60
CA ASP A 48 -15.63 2.84 -3.31
C ASP A 48 -14.64 3.74 -2.54
N GLU A 49 -14.76 3.81 -1.20
CA GLU A 49 -13.80 4.50 -0.31
C GLU A 49 -12.41 3.83 -0.34
N SER A 50 -12.35 2.49 -0.31
CA SER A 50 -11.10 1.73 -0.42
C SER A 50 -10.40 1.96 -1.76
N LYS A 51 -11.15 2.04 -2.88
CA LYS A 51 -10.60 2.36 -4.21
C LYS A 51 -9.97 3.75 -4.24
N GLN A 52 -10.60 4.75 -3.63
CA GLN A 52 -10.05 6.11 -3.54
C GLN A 52 -8.76 6.15 -2.72
N LEU A 53 -8.77 5.53 -1.52
CA LEU A 53 -7.59 5.46 -0.65
C LEU A 53 -6.42 4.70 -1.29
N PHE A 54 -6.70 3.58 -1.96
CA PHE A 54 -5.69 2.81 -2.70
C PHE A 54 -5.13 3.63 -3.86
N THR A 55 -5.97 4.22 -4.71
CA THR A 55 -5.54 4.98 -5.90
C THR A 55 -4.64 6.17 -5.52
N LYS A 56 -4.99 6.86 -4.43
CA LYS A 56 -4.15 7.92 -3.87
C LYS A 56 -2.80 7.37 -3.40
N ALA A 57 -2.79 6.36 -2.51
CA ALA A 57 -1.55 5.80 -1.98
C ALA A 57 -0.66 5.19 -3.09
N PHE A 58 -1.25 4.53 -4.08
CA PHE A 58 -0.55 3.96 -5.23
C PHE A 58 0.13 5.04 -6.06
N SER A 59 -0.55 6.16 -6.35
CA SER A 59 0.05 7.26 -7.11
C SER A 59 1.18 7.99 -6.34
N GLU A 60 1.03 8.16 -5.02
CA GLU A 60 2.09 8.68 -4.14
C GLU A 60 3.33 7.77 -4.14
N VAL A 61 3.16 6.45 -3.95
CA VAL A 61 4.25 5.46 -3.99
C VAL A 61 4.90 5.40 -5.37
N ARG A 62 4.11 5.43 -6.45
CA ARG A 62 4.59 5.41 -7.85
C ARG A 62 5.54 6.58 -8.14
N VAL A 63 5.16 7.80 -7.73
CA VAL A 63 6.02 8.99 -7.87
C VAL A 63 7.29 8.87 -7.01
N LYS A 64 7.17 8.41 -5.77
CA LYS A 64 8.33 8.22 -4.87
C LYS A 64 9.27 7.12 -5.35
N PHE A 65 8.76 6.08 -5.99
CA PHE A 65 9.56 5.00 -6.58
C PHE A 65 10.42 5.49 -7.73
N ALA A 66 9.85 6.27 -8.66
CA ALA A 66 10.61 6.92 -9.73
C ALA A 66 11.70 7.87 -9.19
N GLU A 67 11.40 8.66 -8.14
CA GLU A 67 12.36 9.55 -7.49
C GLU A 67 13.53 8.78 -6.84
N VAL A 68 13.24 7.74 -6.04
CA VAL A 68 14.24 6.95 -5.33
C VAL A 68 15.08 6.11 -6.28
N PHE A 69 14.46 5.40 -7.22
CA PHE A 69 15.16 4.58 -8.21
C PHE A 69 16.18 5.40 -9.01
N LYS A 70 15.78 6.59 -9.47
CA LYS A 70 16.66 7.50 -10.22
C LYS A 70 17.86 7.99 -9.42
N ARG A 71 17.73 8.13 -8.09
CA ARG A 71 18.87 8.39 -7.18
C ARG A 71 19.76 7.15 -7.02
N MET A 72 19.16 6.00 -6.74
CA MET A 72 19.85 4.72 -6.52
C MET A 72 20.57 4.17 -7.76
N MET A 73 20.15 4.56 -8.98
CA MET A 73 20.75 4.14 -10.24
C MET A 73 21.52 5.25 -10.97
N ASN A 74 21.70 6.43 -10.35
CA ASN A 74 22.31 7.63 -10.95
C ASN A 74 21.68 8.03 -12.31
N GLY A 75 20.40 7.72 -12.51
CA GLY A 75 19.71 7.80 -13.79
C GLY A 75 18.71 6.66 -13.96
N GLY A 76 18.30 6.43 -15.20
CA GLY A 76 17.22 5.49 -15.50
C GLY A 76 15.83 6.00 -15.09
N GLU A 77 14.84 5.14 -15.28
CA GLU A 77 13.43 5.34 -14.94
C GLU A 77 12.88 4.02 -14.37
N ALA A 78 11.94 4.07 -13.43
CA ALA A 78 11.18 2.91 -12.98
C ALA A 78 9.76 3.35 -12.61
N ASP A 79 8.82 2.42 -12.74
CA ASP A 79 7.39 2.71 -12.63
C ASP A 79 6.60 1.49 -12.10
N LEU A 80 5.41 1.75 -11.57
CA LEU A 80 4.47 0.74 -11.07
C LEU A 80 3.20 0.74 -11.93
N VAL A 81 2.79 -0.44 -12.38
CA VAL A 81 1.64 -0.63 -13.26
C VAL A 81 0.65 -1.58 -12.60
N LEU A 82 -0.65 -1.26 -12.64
CA LEU A 82 -1.70 -2.20 -12.26
C LEU A 82 -1.95 -3.15 -13.43
N VAL A 83 -1.98 -4.45 -13.14
CA VAL A 83 -2.26 -5.51 -14.13
C VAL A 83 -3.70 -5.42 -14.64
N ASP A 84 -4.63 -5.03 -13.76
CA ASP A 84 -6.04 -4.77 -14.05
C ASP A 84 -6.40 -3.36 -13.54
N GLN A 85 -6.88 -2.50 -14.44
CA GLN A 85 -7.28 -1.12 -14.12
C GLN A 85 -8.78 -0.98 -13.82
N GLU A 86 -9.58 -2.00 -14.11
CA GLU A 86 -11.01 -2.04 -13.80
C GLU A 86 -11.24 -2.59 -12.38
N ASN A 87 -10.50 -3.64 -12.01
CA ASN A 87 -10.54 -4.27 -10.69
C ASN A 87 -9.35 -3.92 -9.78
N ILE A 88 -9.16 -2.62 -9.55
CA ILE A 88 -8.06 -2.03 -8.75
C ILE A 88 -7.85 -2.70 -7.38
N LEU A 89 -8.88 -3.26 -6.74
CA LEU A 89 -8.78 -3.88 -5.40
C LEU A 89 -8.22 -5.32 -5.42
N GLU A 90 -8.32 -6.02 -6.54
CA GLU A 90 -7.85 -7.41 -6.70
C GLU A 90 -6.69 -7.52 -7.70
N SER A 91 -6.37 -6.42 -8.41
CA SER A 91 -5.23 -6.32 -9.34
C SER A 91 -3.89 -6.58 -8.67
N GLY A 92 -3.04 -7.35 -9.36
CA GLY A 92 -1.60 -7.36 -9.10
C GLY A 92 -0.94 -6.01 -9.41
N VAL A 93 0.23 -5.78 -8.83
CA VAL A 93 1.12 -4.66 -9.15
C VAL A 93 2.36 -5.20 -9.85
N ASP A 94 2.59 -4.73 -11.07
CA ASP A 94 3.76 -5.11 -11.87
C ASP A 94 4.84 -4.03 -11.80
N ILE A 95 6.11 -4.45 -11.72
CA ILE A 95 7.25 -3.54 -11.54
C ILE A 95 8.05 -3.50 -12.84
N ILE A 96 8.07 -2.32 -13.48
CA ILE A 96 8.85 -2.07 -14.69
C ILE A 96 9.99 -1.10 -14.41
N ALA A 97 11.17 -1.39 -14.94
CA ALA A 97 12.35 -0.54 -14.74
C ALA A 97 13.21 -0.47 -16.02
N ARG A 98 13.88 0.67 -16.17
CA ARG A 98 14.86 0.98 -17.21
C ARG A 98 16.15 1.46 -16.55
N PRO A 99 17.09 0.54 -16.24
CA PRO A 99 18.45 0.91 -15.85
C PRO A 99 19.12 1.83 -16.88
N PRO A 100 20.11 2.66 -16.49
CA PRO A 100 20.80 3.54 -17.43
C PRO A 100 21.42 2.74 -18.58
N GLY A 101 21.15 3.15 -19.82
CA GLY A 101 21.61 2.48 -21.04
C GLY A 101 20.82 1.23 -21.47
N LYS A 102 19.79 0.79 -20.72
CA LYS A 102 18.93 -0.34 -21.08
C LYS A 102 17.55 0.10 -21.60
N LYS A 103 16.78 -0.86 -22.12
CA LYS A 103 15.34 -0.71 -22.43
C LYS A 103 14.50 -0.91 -21.17
N LEU A 104 13.25 -0.44 -21.19
CA LEU A 104 12.26 -0.73 -20.15
C LEU A 104 11.95 -2.24 -20.16
N GLN A 105 12.03 -2.88 -18.99
CA GLN A 105 11.78 -4.31 -18.81
C GLN A 105 11.07 -4.57 -17.48
N ASN A 106 10.32 -5.69 -17.40
CA ASN A 106 9.78 -6.19 -16.14
C ASN A 106 10.93 -6.60 -15.20
N ILE A 107 10.77 -6.39 -13.89
CA ILE A 107 11.78 -6.70 -12.85
C ILE A 107 12.34 -8.14 -12.97
N THR A 108 11.53 -9.11 -13.40
CA THR A 108 11.95 -10.51 -13.60
C THR A 108 13.09 -10.69 -14.62
N LEU A 109 13.24 -9.78 -15.59
CA LEU A 109 14.25 -9.85 -16.65
C LEU A 109 15.58 -9.14 -16.32
N LEU A 110 15.62 -8.40 -15.21
CA LEU A 110 16.83 -7.65 -14.79
C LEU A 110 17.92 -8.58 -14.22
N SER A 111 19.17 -8.09 -14.17
CA SER A 111 20.27 -8.81 -13.51
C SER A 111 20.11 -8.81 -11.98
N GLY A 112 20.85 -9.67 -11.27
CA GLY A 112 20.72 -9.82 -9.81
C GLY A 112 20.90 -8.51 -9.02
N GLY A 113 21.96 -7.75 -9.31
CA GLY A 113 22.20 -6.45 -8.68
C GLY A 113 21.12 -5.41 -9.04
N GLU A 114 20.69 -5.36 -10.30
CA GLU A 114 19.60 -4.47 -10.72
C GLU A 114 18.27 -4.83 -10.02
N LYS A 115 17.96 -6.11 -9.82
CA LYS A 115 16.80 -6.58 -9.05
C LYS A 115 16.89 -6.12 -7.59
N ALA A 116 18.04 -6.31 -6.94
CA ALA A 116 18.27 -5.87 -5.56
C ALA A 116 18.06 -4.36 -5.41
N ILE A 117 18.69 -3.55 -6.28
CA ILE A 117 18.55 -2.08 -6.25
C ILE A 117 17.11 -1.65 -6.55
N THR A 118 16.41 -2.32 -7.47
CA THR A 118 14.98 -2.03 -7.78
C THR A 118 14.10 -2.32 -6.56
N ALA A 119 14.26 -3.47 -5.92
CA ALA A 119 13.50 -3.87 -4.73
C ALA A 119 13.78 -2.95 -3.54
N VAL A 120 15.05 -2.63 -3.27
CA VAL A 120 15.45 -1.65 -2.23
C VAL A 120 14.86 -0.27 -2.53
N SER A 121 14.87 0.18 -3.79
CA SER A 121 14.26 1.47 -4.19
C SER A 121 12.75 1.50 -3.94
N LEU A 122 12.03 0.39 -4.17
CA LEU A 122 10.61 0.29 -3.88
C LEU A 122 10.34 0.27 -2.36
N LEU A 123 11.14 -0.46 -1.58
CA LEU A 123 11.04 -0.49 -0.11
C LEU A 123 11.23 0.92 0.49
N PHE A 124 12.23 1.66 0.02
CA PHE A 124 12.42 3.07 0.42
C PHE A 124 11.29 3.97 -0.05
N ALA A 125 10.75 3.80 -1.27
CA ALA A 125 9.62 4.59 -1.75
C ALA A 125 8.35 4.39 -0.90
N LEU A 126 8.06 3.15 -0.50
CA LEU A 126 6.99 2.81 0.43
C LEU A 126 7.21 3.48 1.80
N PHE A 127 8.42 3.37 2.35
CA PHE A 127 8.79 4.02 3.62
C PHE A 127 8.66 5.55 3.56
N LEU A 128 9.08 6.17 2.46
CA LEU A 128 9.08 7.62 2.28
C LEU A 128 7.70 8.19 1.92
N THR A 129 6.75 7.36 1.50
CA THR A 129 5.34 7.74 1.33
C THR A 129 4.62 7.82 2.68
N ARG A 130 5.03 7.01 3.66
CA ARG A 130 4.50 7.02 5.04
C ARG A 130 5.64 7.03 6.06
N THR A 131 6.36 8.16 6.11
CA THR A 131 7.57 8.33 6.94
C THR A 131 7.30 8.04 8.41
N SER A 132 7.87 6.95 8.92
CA SER A 132 7.93 6.68 10.36
C SER A 132 8.98 7.57 11.03
N PRO A 133 8.76 8.06 12.27
CA PRO A 133 9.78 8.78 13.03
C PRO A 133 11.01 7.91 13.35
N PHE A 134 10.87 6.58 13.34
CA PHE A 134 11.98 5.64 13.47
C PHE A 134 11.95 4.56 12.37
N CYS A 135 13.13 4.16 11.91
CA CYS A 135 13.33 3.08 10.94
C CYS A 135 14.43 2.15 11.45
N ILE A 136 14.20 0.84 11.41
CA ILE A 136 15.19 -0.18 11.72
C ILE A 136 15.48 -0.96 10.44
N MET A 137 16.75 -1.12 10.10
CA MET A 137 17.23 -1.92 8.96
C MET A 137 18.26 -2.94 9.44
N ASP A 138 18.17 -4.15 8.94
CA ASP A 138 19.02 -5.29 9.32
C ASP A 138 19.63 -5.91 8.06
N GLU A 139 20.95 -5.78 7.92
CA GLU A 139 21.81 -6.24 6.79
C GLU A 139 21.28 -5.97 5.37
N VAL A 140 20.44 -4.95 5.19
CA VAL A 140 19.82 -4.58 3.89
C VAL A 140 20.83 -4.20 2.80
N ASP A 141 22.06 -3.89 3.19
CA ASP A 141 23.19 -3.56 2.34
C ASP A 141 24.05 -4.78 1.94
N ALA A 142 23.87 -5.95 2.56
CA ALA A 142 24.61 -7.18 2.22
C ALA A 142 24.32 -7.71 0.80
N ALA A 143 23.23 -7.26 0.17
CA ALA A 143 22.86 -7.57 -1.21
C ALA A 143 23.34 -6.52 -2.24
N LEU A 144 24.10 -5.51 -1.82
CA LEU A 144 24.58 -4.40 -2.65
C LEU A 144 26.11 -4.43 -2.79
N ASP A 145 26.63 -3.91 -3.90
CA ASP A 145 28.07 -3.63 -4.07
C ASP A 145 28.46 -2.27 -3.46
N ASP A 146 29.75 -2.04 -3.23
CA ASP A 146 30.27 -0.80 -2.62
C ASP A 146 29.79 0.49 -3.32
N MET A 147 29.62 0.46 -4.65
CA MET A 147 29.12 1.62 -5.40
C MET A 147 27.65 1.92 -5.11
N ASN A 148 26.83 0.88 -4.94
CA ASN A 148 25.41 1.01 -4.62
C ASN A 148 25.17 1.25 -3.12
N ILE A 149 26.03 0.71 -2.24
CA ILE A 149 26.04 1.06 -0.82
C ILE A 149 26.34 2.56 -0.64
N ALA A 150 27.31 3.11 -1.38
CA ALA A 150 27.58 4.55 -1.37
C ALA A 150 26.39 5.42 -1.85
N ARG A 151 25.44 4.87 -2.62
CA ARG A 151 24.19 5.57 -3.00
C ARG A 151 23.12 5.45 -1.92
N PHE A 152 22.96 4.24 -1.37
CA PHE A 152 22.09 3.91 -0.24
C PHE A 152 22.39 4.77 0.99
N THR A 153 23.67 4.92 1.36
CA THR A 153 24.08 5.75 2.51
C THR A 153 23.82 7.24 2.28
N ASN A 154 24.03 7.75 1.07
CA ASN A 154 23.65 9.11 0.70
C ASN A 154 22.13 9.33 0.72
N LEU A 155 21.33 8.34 0.30
CA LEU A 155 19.87 8.37 0.42
C LEU A 155 19.44 8.48 1.89
N ILE A 156 19.95 7.60 2.75
CA ILE A 156 19.69 7.61 4.21
C ILE A 156 20.07 8.96 4.82
N ARG A 157 21.25 9.49 4.49
CA ARG A 157 21.71 10.80 4.98
C ARG A 157 20.71 11.91 4.65
N SER A 158 20.13 11.91 3.44
CA SER A 158 19.13 12.90 3.01
C SER A 158 17.79 12.84 3.77
N PHE A 159 17.49 11.73 4.45
CA PHE A 159 16.30 11.58 5.30
C PHE A 159 16.60 11.56 6.81
N SER A 160 17.87 11.56 7.19
CA SER A 160 18.34 11.43 8.60
C SER A 160 18.03 12.62 9.51
N ASP A 161 17.38 13.65 8.97
CA ASP A 161 16.87 14.83 9.69
C ASP A 161 15.33 14.80 9.85
N ILE A 162 14.64 13.85 9.20
CA ILE A 162 13.18 13.61 9.28
C ILE A 162 12.88 12.29 10.02
N THR A 163 13.66 11.25 9.75
CA THR A 163 13.54 9.91 10.34
C THR A 163 14.81 9.55 11.11
N GLN A 164 14.65 9.00 12.32
CA GLN A 164 15.76 8.37 13.03
C GLN A 164 16.01 6.95 12.47
N PHE A 165 17.20 6.72 11.92
CA PHE A 165 17.63 5.42 11.43
C PHE A 165 18.46 4.66 12.46
N LEU A 166 18.13 3.38 12.66
CA LEU A 166 18.96 2.37 13.31
C LEU A 166 19.30 1.32 12.25
N ILE A 167 20.60 1.11 12.01
CA ILE A 167 21.08 0.19 10.96
C ILE A 167 22.01 -0.83 11.61
N ILE A 168 21.70 -2.10 11.41
CA ILE A 168 22.56 -3.23 11.73
C ILE A 168 23.24 -3.62 10.42
N SER A 169 24.56 -3.55 10.37
CA SER A 169 25.38 -3.86 9.19
C SER A 169 26.82 -4.09 9.61
N HIS A 170 27.53 -4.92 8.85
CA HIS A 170 28.98 -5.12 8.94
C HIS A 170 29.77 -4.37 7.85
N ASN A 171 29.11 -3.62 6.96
CA ASN A 171 29.76 -2.87 5.89
C ASN A 171 30.31 -1.52 6.37
N LYS A 172 31.59 -1.26 6.07
CA LYS A 172 32.32 -0.07 6.50
C LYS A 172 31.73 1.24 5.96
N ILE A 173 31.28 1.26 4.71
CA ILE A 173 30.70 2.44 4.05
C ILE A 173 29.39 2.84 4.75
N THR A 174 28.60 1.84 5.18
CA THR A 174 27.37 2.05 5.97
C THR A 174 27.69 2.53 7.39
N MET A 175 28.75 2.02 8.01
CA MET A 175 29.21 2.49 9.33
C MET A 175 29.74 3.94 9.30
N GLU A 176 30.38 4.37 8.21
CA GLU A 176 31.00 5.70 8.08
C GLU A 176 30.00 6.87 8.13
N ILE A 177 28.73 6.67 7.74
CA ILE A 177 27.69 7.71 7.85
C ILE A 177 27.04 7.80 9.25
N ALA A 178 27.35 6.90 10.17
CA ALA A 178 26.67 6.83 11.47
C ALA A 178 27.14 7.93 12.43
N ARG A 179 26.21 8.75 12.93
CA ARG A 179 26.48 9.74 14.02
C ARG A 179 26.90 9.05 15.34
N THR A 180 26.55 7.78 15.54
CA THR A 180 26.95 6.95 16.69
C THR A 180 26.90 5.48 16.28
N ILE A 181 27.94 4.72 16.61
CA ILE A 181 28.05 3.28 16.37
C ILE A 181 27.89 2.55 17.70
N TYR A 182 27.09 1.47 17.70
CA TYR A 182 26.95 0.54 18.82
C TYR A 182 27.54 -0.81 18.40
N GLY A 183 28.74 -1.12 18.89
CA GLY A 183 29.36 -2.43 18.72
C GLY A 183 28.82 -3.41 19.75
N VAL A 184 28.43 -4.61 19.31
CA VAL A 184 28.09 -5.73 20.19
C VAL A 184 29.27 -6.70 20.22
N SER A 185 29.69 -7.11 21.41
CA SER A 185 30.79 -8.06 21.62
C SER A 185 30.37 -9.12 22.64
N MET A 186 30.89 -10.35 22.51
CA MET A 186 30.71 -11.39 23.53
C MET A 186 31.98 -11.51 24.37
N GLU A 187 31.93 -11.02 25.61
CA GLU A 187 33.04 -11.12 26.57
C GLU A 187 33.09 -12.51 27.23
N SER A 188 31.94 -13.19 27.32
CA SER A 188 31.81 -14.59 27.71
C SER A 188 30.68 -15.25 26.93
N ALA A 189 30.69 -16.59 26.88
CA ALA A 189 29.74 -17.36 26.07
C ALA A 189 28.28 -17.08 26.48
N GLY A 190 27.47 -16.59 25.54
CA GLY A 190 26.07 -16.24 25.77
C GLY A 190 25.83 -14.87 26.41
N VAL A 191 26.87 -14.07 26.71
CA VAL A 191 26.72 -12.74 27.33
C VAL A 191 27.20 -11.64 26.38
N SER A 192 26.24 -11.01 25.71
CA SER A 192 26.47 -9.85 24.85
C SER A 192 26.67 -8.56 25.65
N LYS A 193 27.75 -7.83 25.35
CA LYS A 193 28.14 -6.55 25.93
C LYS A 193 28.10 -5.48 24.84
N ILE A 194 27.45 -4.36 25.11
CA ILE A 194 27.30 -3.24 24.18
C ILE A 194 28.38 -2.19 24.47
N ILE A 195 29.07 -1.74 23.41
CA ILE A 195 30.08 -0.68 23.44
C ILE A 195 29.63 0.41 22.48
N SER A 196 29.52 1.66 22.94
CA SER A 196 29.09 2.79 22.11
C SER A 196 30.24 3.73 21.77
N VAL A 197 30.37 4.12 20.51
CA VAL A 197 31.30 5.15 20.02
C VAL A 197 30.49 6.24 19.31
N LYS A 198 30.58 7.48 19.79
CA LYS A 198 29.99 8.64 19.12
C LYS A 198 31.00 9.21 18.12
N LEU A 199 30.64 9.27 16.84
CA LEU A 199 31.48 9.91 15.83
C LEU A 199 31.13 11.40 15.79
N GLU A 200 31.94 12.22 16.45
CA GLU A 200 31.79 13.68 16.38
C GLU A 200 32.34 14.21 15.06
N GLY A 201 31.61 15.13 14.43
CA GLY A 201 31.85 15.57 13.06
C GLY A 201 33.17 16.33 12.89
N LYS A 202 34.23 15.61 12.54
CA LYS A 202 35.43 16.13 11.89
C LYS A 202 35.76 15.31 10.66
N GLU A 203 36.12 16.01 9.59
CA GLU A 203 36.73 15.40 8.42
C GLU A 203 38.16 14.98 8.78
N GLY A 204 38.42 13.66 8.76
CA GLY A 204 39.75 13.07 8.95
C GLY A 204 39.99 12.39 10.31
N GLY A 205 40.27 11.08 10.25
CA GLY A 205 40.90 10.30 11.32
C GLY A 205 39.93 9.52 12.23
N ILE A 206 40.02 8.19 12.20
CA ILE A 206 39.41 7.33 13.23
C ILE A 206 40.34 7.31 14.44
N ASP A 207 40.19 8.29 15.32
CA ASP A 207 40.92 8.38 16.58
C ASP A 207 40.33 7.36 17.59
N ALA A 208 40.86 6.13 17.55
CA ALA A 208 40.34 4.96 18.29
C ALA A 208 40.62 5.01 19.81
N LYS A 209 40.10 6.03 20.50
CA LYS A 209 40.14 6.15 21.97
C LYS A 209 39.01 5.36 22.62
N ALA A 210 39.18 4.05 22.67
CA ALA A 210 38.35 3.17 23.48
C ALA A 210 38.56 3.42 24.99
N GLY A 211 37.49 3.25 25.78
CA GLY A 211 37.59 3.07 27.23
C GLY A 211 37.70 4.33 28.09
N SER A 212 36.57 4.98 28.36
CA SER A 212 36.35 5.70 29.61
C SER A 212 35.34 4.92 30.46
N GLU A 213 35.72 4.54 31.67
CA GLU A 213 34.94 3.63 32.53
C GLU A 213 33.60 4.24 32.98
N LEU A 214 32.49 3.54 32.71
CA LEU A 214 31.20 3.86 33.31
C LEU A 214 31.14 3.29 34.74
N LYS A 215 31.43 4.15 35.74
CA LYS A 215 31.28 3.78 37.15
C LYS A 215 29.81 3.61 37.53
N GLU A 216 29.48 2.43 38.05
CA GLU A 216 28.18 2.19 38.68
C GLU A 216 27.94 3.18 39.84
N LYS A 217 26.70 3.66 39.93
CA LYS A 217 26.18 4.38 41.11
C LYS A 217 24.75 3.97 41.42
N GLU A 218 24.62 2.77 41.99
CA GLU A 218 23.45 2.43 42.78
C GLU A 218 23.28 3.39 43.97
N LYS A 219 22.26 4.27 43.90
CA LYS A 219 21.15 4.40 44.88
C LYS A 219 20.54 5.80 44.92
N GLY A 220 19.21 5.84 44.98
CA GLY A 220 18.52 6.81 45.83
C GLY A 220 18.26 8.22 45.30
N LYS A 221 17.69 8.38 44.10
CA LYS A 221 16.66 9.42 43.87
C LYS A 221 15.85 9.16 42.60
N VAL A 222 14.53 9.03 42.75
CA VAL A 222 13.58 9.01 41.61
C VAL A 222 13.58 10.40 40.98
N ARG A 223 14.32 10.57 39.89
CA ARG A 223 14.32 11.80 39.10
C ARG A 223 13.03 11.81 38.28
N THR A 224 12.10 12.71 38.60
CA THR A 224 10.83 12.84 37.91
C THR A 224 11.05 13.09 36.41
N ARG A 225 10.19 12.51 35.56
CA ARG A 225 10.24 12.71 34.11
C ARG A 225 10.23 14.22 33.80
N PRO A 226 11.06 14.73 32.88
CA PRO A 226 10.90 16.10 32.42
C PRO A 226 9.49 16.25 31.84
N LYS A 227 8.72 17.23 32.33
CA LYS A 227 7.39 17.49 31.80
C LYS A 227 7.55 17.96 30.35
N TYR A 228 6.92 17.25 29.42
CA TYR A 228 6.78 17.72 28.05
C TYR A 228 6.05 19.07 28.10
N LYS A 229 6.70 20.14 27.64
CA LYS A 229 6.06 21.45 27.48
C LYS A 229 5.05 21.31 26.35
N LYS A 230 3.77 21.18 26.68
CA LYS A 230 2.68 21.24 25.70
C LYS A 230 2.39 22.71 25.36
N GLU A 231 3.40 23.37 24.80
CA GLU A 231 3.23 24.66 24.14
C GLU A 231 2.36 24.44 22.91
N ARG A 232 1.27 25.20 22.80
CA ARG A 232 0.29 24.99 21.75
C ARG A 232 0.79 25.61 20.46
N MET A 233 1.02 24.77 19.45
CA MET A 233 0.84 25.21 18.07
C MET A 233 -0.65 25.10 17.74
N ASP A 234 -1.42 26.07 18.22
CA ASP A 234 -2.81 26.26 17.81
C ASP A 234 -2.79 26.71 16.34
N GLY A 235 -2.86 25.74 15.42
CA GLY A 235 -2.54 25.97 14.00
C GLY A 235 -2.65 24.73 13.09
N PHE A 236 -3.49 23.75 13.43
CA PHE A 236 -3.96 22.75 12.46
C PHE A 236 -5.30 23.20 11.87
N ILE A 237 -5.48 23.00 10.57
CA ILE A 237 -6.74 23.27 9.87
C ILE A 237 -7.62 22.02 10.00
N ASP A 238 -8.76 22.14 10.69
CA ASP A 238 -9.80 21.10 10.68
C ASP A 238 -10.42 21.03 9.27
N VAL A 239 -10.11 19.97 8.53
CA VAL A 239 -10.59 19.78 7.14
C VAL A 239 -12.10 19.42 7.10
N GLU A 240 -12.70 19.08 8.23
CA GLU A 240 -14.12 18.71 8.37
C GLU A 240 -15.08 19.92 8.50
N LYS A 241 -14.65 21.14 8.13
CA LYS A 241 -15.44 22.38 8.26
C LYS A 241 -15.47 23.32 7.04
N LEU A 242 -15.36 22.77 5.83
CA LEU A 242 -15.76 23.47 4.60
C LEU A 242 -16.86 22.67 3.88
N ASP A 243 -18.09 22.74 4.40
CA ASP A 243 -19.30 22.31 3.68
C ASP A 243 -20.59 22.94 4.28
N SER A 244 -20.63 24.27 4.42
CA SER A 244 -21.88 25.06 4.53
C SER A 244 -21.63 26.57 4.35
N GLU A 245 -22.59 27.26 3.74
CA GLU A 245 -22.83 28.72 3.84
C GLU A 245 -21.66 29.69 3.58
N THR A 246 -21.45 30.06 2.30
CA THR A 246 -21.40 31.49 1.88
C THR A 246 -21.48 31.62 0.36
N LEU A 247 -22.71 31.67 -0.18
CA LEU A 247 -22.94 31.94 -1.62
C LEU A 247 -24.14 32.89 -1.85
N THR A 248 -24.29 33.88 -0.97
CA THR A 248 -25.20 35.01 -1.16
C THR A 248 -24.57 36.31 -0.65
N GLU A 249 -23.98 37.10 -1.55
CA GLU A 249 -24.20 38.55 -1.64
C GLU A 249 -23.53 39.14 -2.89
N LYS A 250 -24.16 40.16 -3.48
CA LYS A 250 -23.61 40.97 -4.57
C LYS A 250 -22.81 42.15 -3.99
N PRO A 251 -21.88 42.70 -4.79
CA PRO A 251 -21.74 44.14 -4.90
C PRO A 251 -22.07 44.61 -6.33
N ASP A 252 -22.97 45.58 -6.47
CA ASP A 252 -23.25 46.25 -7.75
C ASP A 252 -22.33 47.49 -7.94
N ALA A 253 -21.84 47.68 -9.17
CA ALA A 253 -21.38 48.91 -9.82
C ALA A 253 -20.47 49.95 -9.10
N ALA A 254 -19.28 50.17 -9.68
CA ALA A 254 -18.63 51.47 -9.80
C ALA A 254 -17.99 51.59 -11.20
N VAL A 255 -17.91 52.81 -11.77
CA VAL A 255 -17.65 53.04 -13.22
C VAL A 255 -16.50 54.02 -13.44
N ASN A 256 -15.58 53.66 -14.35
CA ASN A 256 -14.90 54.48 -15.39
C ASN A 256 -13.69 53.70 -15.93
N GLU A 257 -13.15 53.84 -17.15
CA GLU A 257 -13.50 54.38 -18.48
C GLU A 257 -12.17 54.32 -19.29
N ASN A 258 -12.24 54.38 -20.63
CA ASN A 258 -11.12 54.39 -21.62
C ASN A 258 -10.58 52.99 -22.00
N GLN A 259 -10.79 52.51 -23.24
CA GLN A 259 -10.16 52.91 -24.53
C GLN A 259 -8.70 52.42 -24.62
N ASP A 260 -8.27 51.61 -25.60
CA ASP A 260 -8.95 51.04 -26.79
C ASP A 260 -8.29 49.64 -27.12
N GLU A 261 -8.43 48.90 -28.23
CA GLU A 261 -8.78 49.22 -29.64
C GLU A 261 -9.47 48.03 -30.37
N VAL A 262 -9.08 47.66 -31.60
CA VAL A 262 -9.95 47.01 -32.62
C VAL A 262 -9.38 45.72 -33.24
N GLN A 263 -10.07 44.60 -32.99
CA GLN A 263 -10.43 43.50 -33.95
C GLN A 263 -9.30 42.75 -34.76
N PRO A 264 -9.60 41.93 -35.81
CA PRO A 264 -9.87 40.49 -35.63
C PRO A 264 -9.19 39.55 -36.67
N GLU A 265 -9.46 38.23 -36.62
CA GLU A 265 -9.79 37.33 -37.77
C GLU A 265 -10.06 35.88 -37.24
N ALA A 266 -11.26 35.31 -37.51
CA ALA A 266 -11.58 34.30 -38.56
C ALA A 266 -11.22 32.85 -38.15
N GLU A 267 -12.13 31.94 -37.76
CA GLU A 267 -13.34 31.34 -38.39
C GLU A 267 -13.05 30.05 -39.19
N ASN A 268 -13.97 29.06 -39.12
CA ASN A 268 -14.03 27.78 -39.85
C ASN A 268 -13.06 26.65 -39.41
N GLN A 269 -13.40 25.34 -39.52
CA GLN A 269 -14.64 24.72 -40.02
C GLN A 269 -14.93 23.36 -39.35
N GLU A 270 -16.16 22.88 -39.52
CA GLU A 270 -16.63 21.54 -39.10
C GLU A 270 -16.07 20.43 -40.00
N THR A 271 -16.16 19.17 -39.55
CA THR A 271 -16.51 18.05 -40.46
C THR A 271 -17.25 16.96 -39.68
N VAL A 272 -18.44 16.61 -40.17
CA VAL A 272 -19.27 15.49 -39.70
C VAL A 272 -18.94 14.25 -40.53
N ASN A 273 -19.06 13.06 -39.95
CA ASN A 273 -19.42 11.85 -40.70
C ASN A 273 -20.24 10.90 -39.82
N GLN A 274 -21.28 10.31 -40.40
CA GLN A 274 -22.16 9.31 -39.79
C GLN A 274 -22.23 8.07 -40.70
N GLU A 275 -22.93 7.04 -40.20
CA GLU A 275 -23.45 5.87 -40.93
C GLU A 275 -22.43 4.74 -41.26
N ASN A 276 -22.79 3.45 -41.18
CA ASN A 276 -23.97 2.80 -40.55
C ASN A 276 -23.62 1.34 -40.13
N PRO A 277 -24.45 0.64 -39.33
CA PRO A 277 -24.13 -0.67 -38.76
C PRO A 277 -24.59 -1.85 -39.63
N GLN A 278 -24.19 -3.06 -39.24
CA GLN A 278 -24.93 -4.29 -39.53
C GLN A 278 -25.06 -5.18 -38.28
N GLU A 279 -26.19 -5.89 -38.21
CA GLU A 279 -26.52 -6.97 -37.27
C GLU A 279 -25.71 -8.24 -37.67
N SER A 280 -25.68 -9.37 -36.94
CA SER A 280 -26.74 -10.00 -36.16
C SER A 280 -26.28 -11.11 -35.20
N GLU A 281 -27.21 -11.54 -34.33
CA GLU A 281 -27.42 -12.90 -33.80
C GLU A 281 -26.33 -13.65 -33.00
N ASN A 282 -26.67 -13.88 -31.73
CA ASN A 282 -26.33 -15.07 -30.94
C ASN A 282 -27.68 -15.72 -30.57
N PRO A 283 -27.93 -17.02 -30.83
CA PRO A 283 -27.78 -17.99 -29.73
C PRO A 283 -27.36 -19.42 -30.15
N ALA A 284 -26.59 -20.11 -29.31
CA ALA A 284 -26.92 -21.43 -28.75
C ALA A 284 -25.73 -22.09 -28.02
N ALA A 285 -26.04 -22.91 -27.01
CA ALA A 285 -25.13 -23.92 -26.46
C ALA A 285 -25.66 -25.32 -26.80
N PRO A 286 -24.79 -26.35 -26.90
CA PRO A 286 -25.16 -27.74 -26.72
C PRO A 286 -24.78 -28.25 -25.32
N GLN A 287 -25.37 -29.38 -24.93
CA GLN A 287 -25.26 -29.98 -23.60
C GLN A 287 -24.37 -31.24 -23.60
N ASP A 288 -24.03 -31.68 -22.38
CA ASP A 288 -23.85 -33.07 -21.93
C ASP A 288 -23.10 -34.08 -22.84
N ALA A 289 -21.93 -34.51 -22.35
CA ALA A 289 -21.34 -35.82 -22.67
C ALA A 289 -20.87 -36.47 -21.36
N GLU A 290 -21.44 -37.63 -21.01
CA GLU A 290 -21.18 -38.37 -19.78
C GLU A 290 -20.51 -39.73 -20.09
N ILE A 291 -19.84 -40.30 -19.10
CA ILE A 291 -19.36 -41.70 -19.03
C ILE A 291 -18.16 -42.06 -19.96
N ASP A 292 -16.98 -42.21 -19.35
CA ASP A 292 -16.43 -43.57 -19.15
C ASP A 292 -15.71 -43.67 -17.79
N ARG A 293 -15.42 -44.89 -17.31
CA ARG A 293 -14.80 -45.18 -16.00
C ARG A 293 -13.87 -46.40 -16.04
N GLN A 294 -13.11 -46.54 -14.95
CA GLN A 294 -12.29 -47.71 -14.53
C GLN A 294 -10.83 -47.73 -15.07
N PRO A 295 -9.92 -48.50 -14.45
CA PRO A 295 -9.50 -48.25 -13.07
C PRO A 295 -7.97 -48.38 -12.86
N ASP A 296 -7.32 -47.44 -12.18
CA ASP A 296 -5.92 -47.63 -11.76
C ASP A 296 -5.82 -48.57 -10.55
N SER A 297 -4.88 -49.51 -10.64
CA SER A 297 -4.66 -50.60 -9.69
C SER A 297 -3.60 -50.27 -8.63
N GLU A 298 -3.64 -51.02 -7.52
CA GLU A 298 -2.64 -51.00 -6.46
C GLU A 298 -1.20 -51.21 -6.99
N ASN A 299 -0.23 -50.51 -6.40
CA ASN A 299 1.03 -51.17 -6.04
C ASN A 299 1.72 -50.51 -4.84
N GLN A 300 2.47 -51.30 -4.08
CA GLN A 300 3.27 -50.88 -2.93
C GLN A 300 4.71 -50.55 -3.37
N THR A 301 5.44 -49.76 -2.56
CA THR A 301 6.90 -49.93 -2.44
C THR A 301 7.42 -49.30 -1.14
N ASP A 302 8.47 -49.89 -0.57
CA ASP A 302 8.94 -49.61 0.79
C ASP A 302 9.76 -48.32 0.97
N ALA A 303 9.73 -47.81 2.20
CA ALA A 303 10.71 -46.86 2.72
C ALA A 303 11.89 -47.60 3.39
N PRO A 304 13.16 -47.31 3.05
CA PRO A 304 14.31 -47.99 3.66
C PRO A 304 14.66 -47.41 5.04
N LYS A 305 14.84 -48.29 6.03
CA LYS A 305 15.61 -47.97 7.25
C LYS A 305 17.11 -47.94 6.96
N ARG A 306 17.85 -47.04 7.61
CA ARG A 306 19.20 -47.31 8.14
C ARG A 306 19.42 -46.58 9.46
N GLU A 307 19.97 -47.32 10.41
CA GLU A 307 20.66 -46.84 11.61
C GLU A 307 22.14 -47.29 11.45
N GLU A 308 23.06 -46.68 12.20
CA GLU A 308 24.52 -46.96 12.22
C GLU A 308 25.26 -46.61 10.90
N GLU A 309 26.43 -45.96 10.90
CA GLU A 309 27.41 -45.66 11.96
C GLU A 309 27.45 -44.17 12.41
#